data_AF-A0A663E8Q4-F1
#
_entry.id   AF-A0A663E8Q4-F1
#
_cell.length_a   1.000
_cell.length_b   1.000
_cell.length_c   1.000
_cell.angle_alpha   90.00
_cell.angle_beta   90.00
_cell.angle_gamma   90.00
#
_symmetry.space_group_name_H-M   'P 1'
#
loop_
_entity.id
_entity.type
_entity.pdbx_description
1 polymer ?
#
loop_
_entity_poly.entity_id
_entity_poly.type
_entity_poly.pdbx_seq_one_letter_code
_entity_poly.pdbx_strand_id
1 'polypeptide(L)'
;MLPGWGVPQTQAHQVKPQTPPRTIQLATPAMPSSWSPRLHEPTGVRLHLSATDAMGSRHFPARTVLFEKESNGVTYRVPALLYLPCVAKLLAFAEERLSADDAHANLLVLRRGTIYGSYVEWEDMRVLETATLQHHRSMNPCPLYDEFTGTLFLFFITVLGRTPEAYQIVTGQNVTRLCCVTSADQGLSWSTATDLTQQVIGGAIKDWATFALGPGHGIQLRSGRLLVPAYSYHIDCKECFGQLCKTTPHSFAFYSDDHGRGWRFGEFIPNLQTGECQLVSVDEEDGSNVLYCNARSPLGFRVQALSTDDGAVFHGGQLVQRLVEPPHGCHGSVVGFPAPFVYVPTAPWDPTMPLRGSAHRLLPGMLQAFQYLPTRQAAGNELPAVATGSHHKPAEPEEGCPTPGLHGHAHGIASVRGDPVVTPSPAAFFQAPTWVLYSHPTSSMSRVNMGVHLSTFPRDVESWTEPWVIYEGPSAYSDLAYMELPYNEASISGGPAIAFACLYENGTRSPYEQISFSMFTLYDVLQNIPLTASAPQQDGSPTHRRKRRRKSCLIS
;
A
#
# COMPACT_ATOMS: atom_id res chain seq x y z
N MET A 1 63.45 34.77 -2.49
CA MET A 1 63.16 35.01 -3.92
C MET A 1 61.67 35.31 -4.08
N LEU A 2 61.33 36.08 -5.12
CA LEU A 2 60.05 36.42 -5.77
C LEU A 2 58.70 35.73 -5.37
N PRO A 3 57.53 36.36 -5.67
CA PRO A 3 56.52 36.62 -4.63
C PRO A 3 55.06 36.30 -5.03
N GLY A 4 54.13 36.67 -4.15
CA GLY A 4 52.92 37.45 -4.50
C GLY A 4 51.88 36.83 -5.45
N TRP A 5 50.78 36.35 -4.87
CA TRP A 5 49.58 35.95 -5.64
C TRP A 5 48.82 37.18 -6.17
N GLY A 6 48.45 37.14 -7.45
CA GLY A 6 47.72 38.21 -8.13
C GLY A 6 46.20 38.04 -8.09
N VAL A 7 45.49 39.17 -8.02
CA VAL A 7 44.02 39.27 -8.10
C VAL A 7 43.59 39.37 -9.59
N PRO A 8 42.60 38.59 -10.06
CA PRO A 8 41.96 38.85 -11.35
C PRO A 8 40.92 39.98 -11.24
N GLN A 9 41.01 40.98 -12.11
CA GLN A 9 40.03 42.07 -12.19
C GLN A 9 38.73 41.61 -12.87
N THR A 10 37.60 42.07 -12.33
CA THR A 10 36.28 41.97 -12.98
C THR A 10 36.19 42.93 -14.18
N GLN A 11 35.95 42.42 -15.38
CA GLN A 11 35.53 43.24 -16.52
C GLN A 11 34.00 43.35 -16.55
N ALA A 12 33.49 44.59 -16.53
CA ALA A 12 32.08 44.89 -16.71
C ALA A 12 31.76 45.04 -18.20
N HIS A 13 30.86 44.20 -18.73
CA HIS A 13 30.24 44.43 -20.04
C HIS A 13 28.85 45.05 -19.87
N GLN A 14 28.63 46.19 -20.52
CA GLN A 14 27.37 46.92 -20.51
C GLN A 14 26.25 46.13 -21.23
N VAL A 15 25.15 45.89 -20.53
CA VAL A 15 23.92 45.39 -21.14
C VAL A 15 23.15 46.58 -21.74
N LYS A 16 22.89 46.55 -23.06
CA LYS A 16 21.92 47.44 -23.69
C LYS A 16 20.50 46.90 -23.48
N PRO A 17 19.51 47.73 -23.12
CA PRO A 17 18.12 47.28 -22.98
C PRO A 17 17.51 47.02 -24.37
N GLN A 18 16.89 45.85 -24.54
CA GLN A 18 16.03 45.57 -25.69
C GLN A 18 14.54 45.61 -25.27
N THR A 19 13.80 46.41 -26.05
CA THR A 19 12.35 46.51 -26.25
C THR A 19 11.39 45.57 -25.51
N PRO A 20 10.26 46.10 -24.97
CA PRO A 20 9.22 45.30 -24.33
C PRO A 20 8.40 44.45 -25.33
N PRO A 21 7.75 43.36 -24.87
CA PRO A 21 6.94 42.49 -25.72
C PRO A 21 5.67 43.19 -26.23
N ARG A 22 5.26 42.84 -27.45
CA ARG A 22 4.04 43.36 -28.09
C ARG A 22 2.79 42.71 -27.50
N THR A 23 1.81 43.55 -27.15
CA THR A 23 0.43 43.13 -26.85
C THR A 23 -0.18 42.44 -28.07
N ILE A 24 -0.59 41.18 -27.93
CA ILE A 24 -1.40 40.48 -28.93
C ILE A 24 -2.88 40.67 -28.56
N GLN A 25 -3.64 41.35 -29.43
CA GLN A 25 -5.08 41.44 -29.29
C GLN A 25 -5.72 40.10 -29.67
N LEU A 26 -6.47 39.50 -28.74
CA LEU A 26 -7.36 38.38 -29.04
C LEU A 26 -8.58 38.91 -29.81
N ALA A 27 -8.71 38.51 -31.07
CA ALA A 27 -9.91 38.76 -31.87
C ALA A 27 -10.97 37.70 -31.54
N THR A 28 -12.10 38.13 -31.00
CA THR A 28 -13.30 37.29 -30.80
C THR A 28 -13.97 36.96 -32.14
N PRO A 29 -14.19 35.68 -32.51
CA PRO A 29 -15.05 35.32 -33.63
C PRO A 29 -16.52 35.50 -33.25
N ALA A 30 -17.32 36.03 -34.18
CA ALA A 30 -18.72 36.39 -33.95
C ALA A 30 -19.69 35.19 -34.02
N MET A 31 -20.73 35.24 -33.21
CA MET A 31 -21.91 34.37 -33.30
C MET A 31 -22.76 34.72 -34.54
N PRO A 32 -23.20 33.74 -35.36
CA PRO A 32 -24.36 33.89 -36.23
C PRO A 32 -25.64 33.53 -35.47
N SER A 33 -26.61 34.44 -35.47
CA SER A 33 -27.92 34.23 -34.83
C SER A 33 -28.97 33.67 -35.79
N SER A 34 -29.98 33.00 -35.19
CA SER A 34 -31.31 32.67 -35.75
C SER A 34 -31.45 31.44 -36.68
N TRP A 35 -32.22 30.44 -36.22
CA TRP A 35 -33.61 30.18 -36.66
C TRP A 35 -34.32 29.18 -35.73
N SER A 36 -35.65 29.26 -35.68
CA SER A 36 -36.52 28.71 -34.62
C SER A 36 -37.03 27.27 -34.88
N PRO A 37 -37.56 26.54 -33.88
CA PRO A 37 -37.78 25.09 -33.97
C PRO A 37 -39.11 24.71 -34.66
N ARG A 38 -39.16 23.48 -35.19
CA ARG A 38 -40.41 22.80 -35.58
C ARG A 38 -40.56 21.49 -34.81
N LEU A 39 -41.71 21.33 -34.16
CA LEU A 39 -42.16 20.10 -33.51
C LEU A 39 -42.53 19.05 -34.56
N HIS A 40 -42.19 17.79 -34.29
CA HIS A 40 -42.85 16.62 -34.87
C HIS A 40 -42.94 15.52 -33.81
N GLU A 41 -44.09 14.85 -33.76
CA GLU A 41 -44.44 13.79 -32.81
C GLU A 41 -43.71 12.46 -33.11
N PRO A 42 -43.57 11.56 -32.11
CA PRO A 42 -42.79 10.34 -32.26
C PRO A 42 -43.60 9.19 -32.89
N THR A 43 -43.24 8.79 -34.11
CA THR A 43 -43.61 7.47 -34.64
C THR A 43 -42.62 6.42 -34.13
N GLY A 44 -43.10 5.48 -33.32
CA GLY A 44 -42.26 4.44 -32.71
C GLY A 44 -41.61 3.51 -33.74
N VAL A 45 -40.29 3.35 -33.65
CA VAL A 45 -39.54 2.31 -34.36
C VAL A 45 -38.99 1.32 -33.33
N ARG A 46 -39.34 0.04 -33.48
CA ARG A 46 -38.74 -1.05 -32.70
C ARG A 46 -37.25 -1.10 -32.98
N LEU A 47 -36.43 -0.81 -31.98
CA LEU A 47 -35.00 -1.14 -32.03
C LEU A 47 -34.85 -2.66 -31.92
N HIS A 48 -34.51 -3.29 -33.04
CA HIS A 48 -33.90 -4.61 -33.03
C HIS A 48 -32.51 -4.47 -32.39
N LEU A 49 -32.31 -5.07 -31.22
CA LEU A 49 -30.99 -5.23 -30.61
C LEU A 49 -30.16 -6.20 -31.48
N SER A 50 -29.36 -5.65 -32.40
CA SER A 50 -28.30 -6.40 -33.06
C SER A 50 -27.16 -6.64 -32.06
N ALA A 51 -26.86 -7.90 -31.77
CA ALA A 51 -25.81 -8.32 -30.85
C ALA A 51 -24.39 -8.13 -31.43
N THR A 52 -24.00 -6.88 -31.71
CA THR A 52 -22.67 -6.47 -32.18
C THR A 52 -22.38 -5.02 -31.78
N ASP A 53 -22.28 -4.74 -30.47
CA ASP A 53 -21.44 -3.66 -29.91
C ASP A 53 -21.43 -3.74 -28.36
N ALA A 54 -20.69 -4.74 -27.85
CA ALA A 54 -20.44 -4.92 -26.42
C ALA A 54 -18.93 -4.95 -26.11
N MET A 55 -18.14 -4.14 -26.84
CA MET A 55 -16.84 -3.68 -26.33
C MET A 55 -17.09 -2.44 -25.49
N GLY A 56 -17.32 -2.63 -24.19
CA GLY A 56 -17.39 -1.51 -23.24
C GLY A 56 -16.10 -0.70 -23.32
N SER A 57 -16.23 0.64 -23.39
CA SER A 57 -15.08 1.54 -23.39
C SER A 57 -14.23 1.30 -22.15
N ARG A 58 -12.94 0.98 -22.32
CA ARG A 58 -12.03 0.77 -21.18
C ARG A 58 -11.94 2.07 -20.38
N HIS A 59 -12.35 2.02 -19.12
CA HIS A 59 -12.25 3.16 -18.22
C HIS A 59 -10.87 3.17 -17.57
N PHE A 60 -10.23 4.34 -17.58
CA PHE A 60 -8.98 4.61 -16.87
C PHE A 60 -9.22 5.76 -15.89
N PRO A 61 -8.65 5.71 -14.67
CA PRO A 61 -8.78 6.79 -13.72
C PRO A 61 -8.05 8.05 -14.20
N ALA A 62 -8.43 9.21 -13.66
CA ALA A 62 -7.70 10.45 -13.91
C ALA A 62 -6.26 10.33 -13.40
N ARG A 63 -5.30 10.84 -14.20
CA ARG A 63 -3.86 10.66 -14.00
C ARG A 63 -3.13 12.00 -14.02
N THR A 64 -2.28 12.23 -13.03
CA THR A 64 -1.41 13.40 -12.90
C THR A 64 0.05 12.96 -12.84
N VAL A 65 0.91 13.48 -13.72
CA VAL A 65 2.36 13.21 -13.63
C VAL A 65 2.93 14.07 -12.50
N LEU A 66 3.55 13.44 -11.49
CA LEU A 66 4.13 14.14 -10.34
C LEU A 66 5.64 14.36 -10.50
N PHE A 67 6.31 13.37 -11.07
CA PHE A 67 7.74 13.41 -11.36
C PHE A 67 7.97 12.98 -12.80
N GLU A 68 8.78 13.72 -13.54
CA GLU A 68 9.05 13.48 -14.96
C GLU A 68 10.54 13.54 -15.22
N LYS A 69 11.03 12.67 -16.11
CA LYS A 69 12.42 12.65 -16.54
C LYS A 69 12.82 13.99 -17.17
N GLU A 70 13.90 14.56 -16.67
CA GLU A 70 14.44 15.82 -17.15
C GLU A 70 15.28 15.65 -18.43
N SER A 71 15.41 16.75 -19.18
CA SER A 71 16.20 16.82 -20.42
C SER A 71 17.71 16.65 -20.19
N ASN A 72 18.20 16.92 -18.98
CA ASN A 72 19.59 16.70 -18.57
C ASN A 72 19.91 15.21 -18.28
N GLY A 73 18.90 14.34 -18.24
CA GLY A 73 19.04 12.91 -17.95
C GLY A 73 18.59 12.46 -16.56
N VAL A 74 18.32 13.38 -15.63
CA VAL A 74 17.79 13.07 -14.29
C VAL A 74 16.45 12.34 -14.43
N THR A 75 16.29 11.27 -13.67
CA THR A 75 15.09 10.42 -13.64
C THR A 75 14.62 10.22 -12.22
N TYR A 76 13.31 10.18 -12.04
CA TYR A 76 12.67 9.86 -10.77
C TYR A 76 12.16 8.43 -10.79
N ARG A 77 12.47 7.67 -9.74
CA ARG A 77 12.14 6.24 -9.62
C ARG A 77 11.79 5.86 -8.19
N VAL A 78 11.30 4.63 -8.00
CA VAL A 78 11.00 4.05 -6.68
C VAL A 78 10.00 4.92 -5.89
N PRO A 79 8.73 4.97 -6.35
CA PRO A 79 7.68 5.73 -5.69
C PRO A 79 7.40 5.20 -4.28
N ALA A 80 7.07 6.10 -3.36
CA ALA A 80 6.42 5.77 -2.11
C ALA A 80 5.34 6.81 -1.77
N LEU A 81 4.22 6.38 -1.18
CA LEU A 81 3.04 7.20 -0.97
C LEU A 81 2.49 6.97 0.44
N LEU A 82 2.29 8.05 1.20
CA LEU A 82 1.73 7.99 2.54
C LEU A 82 0.53 8.93 2.67
N TYR A 83 -0.60 8.43 3.16
CA TYR A 83 -1.79 9.21 3.48
C TYR A 83 -1.81 9.63 4.95
N LEU A 84 -2.16 10.89 5.21
CA LEU A 84 -2.29 11.48 6.55
C LEU A 84 -3.76 11.83 6.81
N PRO A 85 -4.55 10.92 7.43
CA PRO A 85 -5.99 11.08 7.58
C PRO A 85 -6.37 12.30 8.43
N CYS A 86 -5.58 12.61 9.47
CA CYS A 86 -5.82 13.73 10.39
C CYS A 86 -5.84 15.12 9.73
N VAL A 87 -5.28 15.26 8.52
CA VAL A 87 -5.18 16.53 7.78
C VAL A 87 -5.52 16.42 6.28
N ALA A 88 -6.06 15.27 5.85
CA ALA A 88 -6.38 14.96 4.45
C ALA A 88 -5.25 15.31 3.46
N LYS A 89 -4.01 14.87 3.77
CA LYS A 89 -2.82 15.08 2.93
C LYS A 89 -2.20 13.78 2.44
N LEU A 90 -1.58 13.84 1.27
CA LEU A 90 -0.72 12.79 0.74
C LEU A 90 0.73 13.27 0.70
N LEU A 91 1.67 12.38 1.00
CA LEU A 91 3.11 12.60 0.83
C LEU A 91 3.60 11.62 -0.24
N ALA A 92 4.00 12.14 -1.41
CA ALA A 92 4.54 11.36 -2.51
C ALA A 92 6.06 11.53 -2.56
N PHE A 93 6.80 10.45 -2.34
CA PHE A 93 8.25 10.40 -2.34
C PHE A 93 8.76 9.67 -3.60
N ALA A 94 9.98 10.00 -4.01
CA ALA A 94 10.73 9.26 -5.03
C ALA A 94 12.24 9.39 -4.80
N GLU A 95 13.01 8.47 -5.39
CA GLU A 95 14.44 8.67 -5.62
C GLU A 95 14.65 9.63 -6.79
N GLU A 96 15.46 10.67 -6.57
CA GLU A 96 16.13 11.40 -7.65
C GLU A 96 17.39 10.63 -8.06
N ARG A 97 17.53 10.38 -9.36
CA ARG A 97 18.69 9.68 -9.93
C ARG A 97 19.30 10.45 -11.09
N LEU A 98 20.63 10.45 -11.17
CA LEU A 98 21.38 11.09 -12.27
C LEU A 98 21.21 10.37 -13.63
N SER A 99 20.77 9.12 -13.60
CA SER A 99 20.16 8.40 -14.72
C SER A 99 19.31 7.25 -14.18
N ALA A 100 18.62 6.49 -15.04
CA ALA A 100 17.74 5.38 -14.63
C ALA A 100 18.45 4.23 -13.87
N ASP A 101 19.79 4.19 -13.86
CA ASP A 101 20.61 3.18 -13.18
C ASP A 101 20.47 3.26 -11.63
N ASP A 102 20.34 2.13 -10.96
CA ASP A 102 20.23 2.04 -9.49
C ASP A 102 21.50 2.53 -8.77
N ALA A 103 22.68 2.41 -9.40
CA ALA A 103 23.94 2.95 -8.87
C ALA A 103 24.07 4.48 -9.07
N HIS A 104 23.12 5.12 -9.78
CA HIS A 104 23.06 6.56 -10.02
C HIS A 104 21.98 7.30 -9.24
N ALA A 105 21.30 6.63 -8.29
CA ALA A 105 20.53 7.32 -7.27
C ALA A 105 21.38 8.36 -6.53
N ASN A 106 20.74 9.43 -6.06
CA ASN A 106 21.38 10.59 -5.46
C ASN A 106 20.71 10.92 -4.12
N LEU A 107 19.50 11.48 -4.17
CA LEU A 107 18.75 12.02 -3.05
C LEU A 107 17.29 11.55 -3.11
N LEU A 108 16.55 11.79 -2.02
CA LEU A 108 15.10 11.60 -1.99
C LEU A 108 14.39 12.94 -2.23
N VAL A 109 13.29 12.90 -2.97
CA VAL A 109 12.41 14.04 -3.20
C VAL A 109 11.00 13.78 -2.67
N LEU A 110 10.29 14.86 -2.35
CA LEU A 110 8.93 14.86 -1.81
C LEU A 110 8.05 15.86 -2.56
N ARG A 111 6.81 15.46 -2.88
CA ARG A 111 5.68 16.38 -3.10
C ARG A 111 4.60 16.15 -2.05
N ARG A 112 3.97 17.23 -1.61
CA ARG A 112 2.88 17.21 -0.63
C ARG A 112 1.58 17.53 -1.34
N GLY A 113 0.59 16.65 -1.24
CA GLY A 113 -0.73 16.79 -1.84
C GLY A 113 -1.78 17.15 -0.80
N THR A 114 -2.67 18.08 -1.11
CA THR A 114 -3.87 18.38 -0.31
C THR A 114 -5.10 17.83 -1.03
N ILE A 115 -5.89 17.00 -0.35
CA ILE A 115 -7.06 16.36 -0.95
C ILE A 115 -8.28 17.29 -0.86
N TYR A 116 -8.98 17.43 -1.98
CA TYR A 116 -10.24 18.16 -2.08
C TYR A 116 -11.29 17.26 -2.75
N GLY A 117 -12.05 16.51 -1.95
CA GLY A 117 -13.02 15.54 -2.48
C GLY A 117 -12.35 14.52 -3.39
N SER A 118 -12.68 14.55 -4.68
CA SER A 118 -12.17 13.62 -5.70
C SER A 118 -10.93 14.09 -6.47
N TYR A 119 -10.22 15.14 -6.03
CA TYR A 119 -8.94 15.55 -6.61
C TYR A 119 -7.89 15.94 -5.56
N VAL A 120 -6.64 16.07 -5.99
CA VAL A 120 -5.49 16.42 -5.14
C VAL A 120 -4.71 17.58 -5.77
N GLU A 121 -4.47 18.62 -4.98
CA GLU A 121 -3.59 19.74 -5.34
C GLU A 121 -2.19 19.49 -4.80
N TRP A 122 -1.18 19.50 -5.68
CA TRP A 122 0.20 19.14 -5.33
C TRP A 122 1.09 20.38 -5.20
N GLU A 123 1.80 20.48 -4.08
CA GLU A 123 2.88 21.43 -3.86
C GLU A 123 4.08 21.14 -4.80
N ASP A 124 4.94 22.13 -4.97
CA ASP A 124 6.23 21.99 -5.66
C ASP A 124 7.11 20.91 -5.02
N MET A 125 7.90 20.26 -5.87
CA MET A 125 8.84 19.22 -5.45
C MET A 125 9.93 19.82 -4.56
N ARG A 126 10.24 19.13 -3.46
CA ARG A 126 11.31 19.49 -2.52
C ARG A 126 12.32 18.36 -2.43
N VAL A 127 13.61 18.70 -2.39
CA VAL A 127 14.69 17.76 -2.10
C VAL A 127 14.78 17.57 -0.58
N LEU A 128 14.92 16.33 -0.13
CA LEU A 128 15.08 15.99 1.29
C LEU A 128 16.56 15.99 1.67
N GLU A 129 17.17 17.18 1.73
CA GLU A 129 18.60 17.39 1.97
C GLU A 129 19.11 16.76 3.27
N THR A 130 18.24 16.57 4.27
CA THR A 130 18.60 15.94 5.55
C THR A 130 18.54 14.41 5.52
N ALA A 131 17.90 13.81 4.50
CA ALA A 131 17.75 12.37 4.33
C ALA A 131 18.93 11.77 3.55
N THR A 132 20.16 12.01 4.01
CA THR A 132 21.39 11.53 3.37
C THR A 132 22.52 11.31 4.38
N LEU A 133 23.51 10.50 4.02
CA LEU A 133 24.79 10.37 4.73
C LEU A 133 25.93 10.82 3.80
N GLN A 134 26.97 11.44 4.39
CA GLN A 134 28.11 11.94 3.62
C GLN A 134 28.74 10.83 2.76
N HIS A 135 28.98 11.13 1.47
CA HIS A 135 29.49 10.19 0.46
C HIS A 135 28.62 8.97 0.14
N HIS A 136 27.37 8.92 0.60
CA HIS A 136 26.41 7.88 0.23
C HIS A 136 25.34 8.43 -0.71
N ARG A 137 24.66 7.54 -1.43
CA ARG A 137 23.40 7.83 -2.12
C ARG A 137 22.22 7.32 -1.31
N SER A 138 21.10 8.03 -1.31
CA SER A 138 19.86 7.61 -0.65
C SER A 138 18.92 6.89 -1.61
N MET A 139 18.30 5.79 -1.15
CA MET A 139 17.46 4.89 -1.94
C MET A 139 16.33 4.27 -1.10
N ASN A 140 15.34 3.68 -1.78
CA ASN A 140 14.21 2.96 -1.19
C ASN A 140 13.47 3.77 -0.09
N PRO A 141 12.83 4.91 -0.43
CA PRO A 141 11.98 5.62 0.52
C PRO A 141 10.86 4.69 1.04
N CYS A 142 10.75 4.62 2.36
CA CYS A 142 9.73 3.85 3.07
C CYS A 142 9.10 4.72 4.17
N PRO A 143 8.06 5.50 3.83
CA PRO A 143 7.37 6.39 4.75
C PRO A 143 6.38 5.63 5.63
N LEU A 144 6.27 6.04 6.89
CA LEU A 144 5.36 5.48 7.88
C LEU A 144 4.83 6.61 8.78
N TYR A 145 3.55 6.55 9.14
CA TYR A 145 2.93 7.46 10.10
C TYR A 145 2.60 6.72 11.40
N ASP A 146 2.99 7.29 12.52
CA ASP A 146 2.52 6.86 13.85
C ASP A 146 1.37 7.79 14.28
N GLU A 147 0.14 7.31 14.15
CA GLU A 147 -1.07 8.08 14.46
C GLU A 147 -1.17 8.45 15.94
N PHE A 148 -0.59 7.64 16.83
CA PHE A 148 -0.64 7.88 18.28
C PHE A 148 0.28 9.02 18.73
N THR A 149 1.42 9.22 18.06
CA THR A 149 2.35 10.33 18.39
C THR A 149 2.27 11.49 17.42
N GLY A 150 1.64 11.31 16.25
CA GLY A 150 1.67 12.26 15.14
C GLY A 150 3.04 12.34 14.44
N THR A 151 3.95 11.39 14.71
CA THR A 151 5.30 11.37 14.14
C THR A 151 5.29 10.72 12.76
N LEU A 152 5.86 11.41 11.78
CA LEU A 152 6.23 10.82 10.50
C LEU A 152 7.63 10.25 10.59
N PHE A 153 7.80 9.02 10.14
CA PHE A 153 9.09 8.40 9.89
C PHE A 153 9.26 8.25 8.37
N LEU A 154 10.42 8.62 7.85
CA LEU A 154 10.87 8.20 6.53
C LEU A 154 12.11 7.34 6.72
N PHE A 155 11.93 6.04 6.57
CA PHE A 155 13.05 5.11 6.47
C PHE A 155 13.58 5.08 5.03
N PHE A 156 14.86 4.84 4.90
CA PHE A 156 15.54 4.70 3.62
C PHE A 156 16.84 3.91 3.82
N ILE A 157 17.37 3.36 2.74
CA ILE A 157 18.77 2.90 2.76
C ILE A 157 19.69 3.99 2.24
N THR A 158 20.94 3.97 2.70
CA THR A 158 22.02 4.65 1.99
C THR A 158 23.13 3.69 1.63
N VAL A 159 23.78 3.90 0.49
CA VAL A 159 24.85 3.02 -0.01
C VAL A 159 26.09 3.84 -0.33
N LEU A 160 27.26 3.39 0.13
CA LEU A 160 28.52 4.11 -0.04
C LEU A 160 28.86 4.30 -1.53
N GLY A 161 28.98 5.56 -1.94
CA GLY A 161 29.27 5.98 -3.31
C GLY A 161 28.31 5.35 -4.33
N ARG A 162 28.88 4.78 -5.39
CA ARG A 162 28.15 4.10 -6.47
C ARG A 162 28.30 2.58 -6.43
N THR A 163 28.59 2.00 -5.26
CA THR A 163 28.74 0.54 -5.10
C THR A 163 27.47 -0.19 -5.57
N PRO A 164 27.53 -1.03 -6.63
CA PRO A 164 26.35 -1.70 -7.16
C PRO A 164 25.87 -2.83 -6.24
N GLU A 165 24.56 -3.11 -6.22
CA GLU A 165 23.97 -4.22 -5.48
C GLU A 165 24.61 -5.56 -5.85
N ALA A 166 24.77 -5.83 -7.15
CA ALA A 166 25.40 -7.05 -7.67
C ALA A 166 26.86 -7.24 -7.18
N TYR A 167 27.61 -6.16 -6.96
CA TYR A 167 28.96 -6.26 -6.39
C TYR A 167 28.90 -6.74 -4.93
N GLN A 168 27.98 -6.18 -4.15
CA GLN A 168 27.78 -6.55 -2.76
C GLN A 168 27.33 -8.02 -2.65
N ILE A 169 26.35 -8.44 -3.46
CA ILE A 169 25.83 -9.82 -3.54
C ILE A 169 26.94 -10.85 -3.85
N VAL A 170 27.84 -10.54 -4.79
CA VAL A 170 28.91 -11.44 -5.25
C VAL A 170 30.12 -11.47 -4.30
N THR A 171 30.40 -10.38 -3.59
CA THR A 171 31.59 -10.27 -2.72
C THR A 171 31.30 -10.45 -1.23
N GLY A 172 30.05 -10.31 -0.81
CA GLY A 172 29.65 -10.19 0.60
C GLY A 172 30.08 -8.88 1.26
N GLN A 173 30.62 -7.92 0.50
CA GLN A 173 31.06 -6.62 1.03
C GLN A 173 29.89 -5.64 1.15
N ASN A 174 29.13 -5.80 2.23
CA ASN A 174 27.99 -4.95 2.56
C ASN A 174 28.44 -3.54 2.98
N VAL A 175 28.02 -2.54 2.22
CA VAL A 175 28.23 -1.10 2.45
C VAL A 175 26.90 -0.33 2.47
N THR A 176 25.80 -1.04 2.65
CA THR A 176 24.45 -0.48 2.79
C THR A 176 24.15 -0.15 4.26
N ARG A 177 23.46 0.96 4.50
CA ARG A 177 23.08 1.46 5.83
C ARG A 177 21.58 1.68 5.93
N LEU A 178 21.00 1.34 7.08
CA LEU A 178 19.61 1.64 7.43
C LEU A 178 19.56 3.04 8.03
N CYS A 179 18.79 3.93 7.43
CA CYS A 179 18.67 5.32 7.86
C CYS A 179 17.21 5.71 8.11
N CYS A 180 17.01 6.68 8.98
CA CYS A 180 15.70 7.29 9.24
C CYS A 180 15.82 8.80 9.40
N VAL A 181 14.83 9.54 8.90
CA VAL A 181 14.53 10.92 9.30
C VAL A 181 13.09 11.00 9.80
N THR A 182 12.81 11.92 10.72
CA THR A 182 11.47 12.12 11.28
C THR A 182 10.95 13.53 11.03
N SER A 183 9.63 13.68 10.98
CA SER A 183 8.93 14.96 10.91
C SER A 183 7.78 14.99 11.90
N ALA A 184 7.66 16.10 12.63
CA ALA A 184 6.55 16.38 13.57
C ALA A 184 5.58 17.45 13.03
N ASP A 185 5.76 17.88 11.77
CA ASP A 185 5.08 19.01 11.14
C ASP A 185 4.49 18.67 9.76
N GLN A 186 4.04 17.42 9.60
CA GLN A 186 3.35 16.93 8.39
C GLN A 186 4.24 17.01 7.13
N GLY A 187 5.53 16.71 7.29
CA GLY A 187 6.54 16.67 6.23
C GLY A 187 6.99 18.06 5.74
N LEU A 188 6.80 19.12 6.54
CA LEU A 188 7.28 20.46 6.21
C LEU A 188 8.79 20.58 6.47
N SER A 189 9.26 20.05 7.59
CA SER A 189 10.67 19.92 7.95
C SER A 189 10.98 18.50 8.44
N TRP A 190 12.25 18.13 8.36
CA TRP A 190 12.73 16.78 8.66
C TRP A 190 13.98 16.84 9.54
N SER A 191 14.13 15.88 10.45
CA SER A 191 15.34 15.71 11.25
C SER A 191 16.56 15.44 10.36
N THR A 192 17.76 15.55 10.93
CA THR A 192 18.98 14.95 10.35
C THR A 192 18.84 13.43 10.29
N ALA A 193 19.43 12.80 9.26
CA ALA A 193 19.49 11.35 9.16
C ALA A 193 20.16 10.69 10.37
N THR A 194 19.53 9.63 10.87
CA THR A 194 20.06 8.76 11.92
C THR A 194 20.42 7.41 11.29
N ASP A 195 21.69 6.99 11.38
CA ASP A 195 22.14 5.64 10.99
C ASP A 195 21.75 4.64 12.09
N LEU A 196 20.77 3.80 11.78
CA LEU A 196 20.21 2.78 12.68
C LEU A 196 20.89 1.41 12.50
N THR A 197 21.80 1.25 11.54
CA THR A 197 22.39 -0.05 11.14
C THR A 197 22.97 -0.81 12.33
N GLN A 198 23.79 -0.14 13.14
CA GLN A 198 24.46 -0.77 14.28
C GLN A 198 23.53 -1.01 15.47
N GLN A 199 22.49 -0.19 15.64
CA GLN A 199 21.51 -0.31 16.73
C GLN A 199 20.52 -1.45 16.47
N VAL A 200 20.09 -1.62 15.20
CA VAL A 200 18.97 -2.49 14.83
C VAL A 200 19.42 -3.81 14.22
N ILE A 201 20.41 -3.78 13.31
CA ILE A 201 20.91 -4.98 12.62
C ILE A 201 22.15 -5.54 13.36
N GLY A 202 23.01 -4.64 13.85
CA GLY A 202 24.15 -4.98 14.70
C GLY A 202 25.07 -6.01 14.06
N GLY A 203 25.33 -7.12 14.74
CA GLY A 203 26.25 -8.17 14.27
C GLY A 203 25.77 -8.91 13.01
N ALA A 204 24.46 -9.04 12.81
CA ALA A 204 23.87 -9.82 11.72
C ALA A 204 24.18 -9.26 10.32
N ILE A 205 24.59 -7.98 10.23
CA ILE A 205 24.97 -7.34 8.97
C ILE A 205 26.10 -8.07 8.22
N LYS A 206 26.92 -8.86 8.95
CA LYS A 206 28.03 -9.67 8.40
C LYS A 206 27.59 -10.94 7.68
N ASP A 207 26.33 -11.32 7.82
CA ASP A 207 25.70 -12.46 7.17
C ASP A 207 24.75 -12.00 6.06
N TRP A 208 24.63 -10.69 5.82
CA TRP A 208 23.86 -10.12 4.72
C TRP A 208 24.84 -9.50 3.72
N ALA A 209 24.80 -9.94 2.47
CA ALA A 209 25.61 -9.36 1.41
C ALA A 209 25.18 -7.92 1.11
N THR A 210 23.87 -7.66 1.14
CA THR A 210 23.22 -6.34 1.17
C THR A 210 21.77 -6.52 1.63
N PHE A 211 21.04 -5.43 1.86
CA PHE A 211 19.61 -5.45 2.19
C PHE A 211 18.94 -4.17 1.64
N ALA A 212 17.62 -4.14 1.58
CA ALA A 212 16.86 -2.92 1.29
C ALA A 212 15.49 -2.93 1.99
N LEU A 213 14.82 -1.78 1.92
CA LEU A 213 13.48 -1.56 2.47
C LEU A 213 12.42 -1.62 1.38
N GLY A 214 11.20 -2.03 1.76
CA GLY A 214 9.97 -2.04 0.97
C GLY A 214 10.21 -2.35 -0.51
N PRO A 215 10.23 -1.33 -1.39
CA PRO A 215 9.99 0.09 -1.11
C PRO A 215 8.50 0.40 -0.90
N GLY A 216 8.14 1.68 -0.83
CA GLY A 216 6.77 2.11 -0.56
C GLY A 216 6.45 2.10 0.94
N HIS A 217 5.18 2.29 1.30
CA HIS A 217 4.77 2.55 2.68
C HIS A 217 5.09 1.43 3.68
N GLY A 218 5.38 1.84 4.92
CA GLY A 218 5.27 0.99 6.11
C GLY A 218 3.87 1.11 6.74
N ILE A 219 3.55 0.24 7.71
CA ILE A 219 2.24 0.20 8.36
C ILE A 219 2.33 0.36 9.88
N GLN A 220 1.25 0.88 10.48
CA GLN A 220 1.00 0.79 11.91
C GLN A 220 -0.13 -0.21 12.17
N LEU A 221 0.06 -1.11 13.12
CA LEU A 221 -0.99 -2.03 13.58
C LEU A 221 -1.90 -1.36 14.61
N ARG A 222 -3.12 -1.89 14.77
CA ARG A 222 -4.06 -1.45 15.83
C ARG A 222 -3.48 -1.54 17.24
N SER A 223 -2.47 -2.40 17.45
CA SER A 223 -1.71 -2.53 18.71
C SER A 223 -0.71 -1.39 18.96
N GLY A 224 -0.49 -0.49 18.01
CA GLY A 224 0.53 0.56 18.04
C GLY A 224 1.88 0.14 17.50
N ARG A 225 2.12 -1.16 17.25
CA ARG A 225 3.35 -1.64 16.61
C ARG A 225 3.53 -0.99 15.23
N LEU A 226 4.71 -0.44 15.00
CA LEU A 226 5.15 0.09 13.72
C LEU A 226 5.89 -1.01 12.95
N LEU A 227 5.65 -1.14 11.65
CA LEU A 227 6.22 -2.17 10.78
C LEU A 227 6.78 -1.55 9.48
N VAL A 228 8.03 -1.87 9.17
CA VAL A 228 8.74 -1.44 7.97
C VAL A 228 9.14 -2.69 7.18
N PRO A 229 8.54 -2.98 6.00
CA PRO A 229 8.94 -4.11 5.18
C PRO A 229 10.39 -4.01 4.72
N ALA A 230 11.08 -5.15 4.62
CA ALA A 230 12.47 -5.20 4.19
C ALA A 230 12.80 -6.56 3.56
N TYR A 231 13.97 -6.64 2.91
CA TYR A 231 14.57 -7.91 2.49
C TYR A 231 16.08 -7.86 2.56
N SER A 232 16.72 -9.01 2.80
CA SER A 232 18.18 -9.15 2.81
C SER A 232 18.62 -10.21 1.82
N TYR A 233 19.80 -10.01 1.23
CA TYR A 233 20.54 -11.04 0.51
C TYR A 233 21.40 -11.80 1.50
N HIS A 234 20.84 -12.85 2.11
CA HIS A 234 21.48 -13.65 3.14
C HIS A 234 22.61 -14.52 2.55
N ILE A 235 23.75 -14.57 3.24
CA ILE A 235 24.93 -15.33 2.85
C ILE A 235 24.84 -16.74 3.43
N ASP A 236 24.33 -17.67 2.63
CA ASP A 236 24.09 -19.06 3.06
C ASP A 236 25.37 -19.91 3.09
N CYS A 237 26.34 -19.62 2.23
CA CYS A 237 27.58 -20.40 2.15
C CYS A 237 28.79 -19.55 1.76
N LYS A 238 29.69 -19.33 2.73
CA LYS A 238 30.95 -18.58 2.60
C LYS A 238 32.12 -19.46 2.12
N GLU A 239 32.01 -20.79 2.20
CA GLU A 239 33.13 -21.73 2.07
C GLU A 239 32.98 -22.72 0.90
N CYS A 240 32.94 -22.22 -0.33
CA CYS A 240 33.27 -23.03 -1.51
C CYS A 240 34.68 -22.67 -2.00
N PHE A 241 35.69 -23.49 -1.67
CA PHE A 241 37.09 -23.24 -2.05
C PHE A 241 37.63 -21.84 -1.65
N GLY A 242 37.14 -21.29 -0.54
CA GLY A 242 37.49 -19.94 -0.08
C GLY A 242 36.75 -18.79 -0.78
N GLN A 243 35.69 -19.08 -1.54
CA GLN A 243 34.84 -18.08 -2.20
C GLN A 243 33.37 -18.20 -1.74
N LEU A 244 32.70 -17.04 -1.71
CA LEU A 244 31.25 -16.92 -1.52
C LEU A 244 30.54 -17.59 -2.71
N CYS A 245 29.70 -18.58 -2.44
CA CYS A 245 29.06 -19.39 -3.48
C CYS A 245 27.53 -19.47 -3.41
N LYS A 246 26.92 -19.00 -2.31
CA LYS A 246 25.46 -18.90 -2.22
C LYS A 246 25.05 -17.68 -1.40
N THR A 247 24.27 -16.82 -2.06
CA THR A 247 23.58 -15.67 -1.48
C THR A 247 22.12 -15.73 -1.93
N THR A 248 21.15 -15.68 -1.01
CA THR A 248 19.73 -15.88 -1.31
C THR A 248 18.89 -14.72 -0.75
N PRO A 249 17.96 -14.12 -1.53
CA PRO A 249 17.11 -13.05 -1.03
C PRO A 249 15.96 -13.58 -0.18
N HIS A 250 15.75 -12.97 0.99
CA HIS A 250 14.63 -13.24 1.89
C HIS A 250 14.03 -11.95 2.45
N SER A 251 12.71 -11.80 2.33
CA SER A 251 11.95 -10.72 2.97
C SER A 251 11.73 -10.96 4.47
N PHE A 252 11.55 -9.86 5.20
CA PHE A 252 11.26 -9.80 6.64
C PHE A 252 10.62 -8.43 6.97
N ALA A 253 10.43 -8.12 8.25
CA ALA A 253 10.01 -6.80 8.70
C ALA A 253 10.93 -6.26 9.81
N PHE A 254 11.25 -4.97 9.77
CA PHE A 254 11.66 -4.23 10.96
C PHE A 254 10.42 -3.80 11.74
N TYR A 255 10.48 -3.81 13.07
CA TYR A 255 9.35 -3.41 13.92
C TYR A 255 9.78 -2.67 15.20
N SER A 256 8.85 -1.86 15.71
CA SER A 256 8.95 -1.13 16.97
C SER A 256 7.62 -1.20 17.72
N ASP A 257 7.68 -1.47 19.03
CA ASP A 257 6.52 -1.51 19.93
C ASP A 257 6.49 -0.29 20.89
N ASP A 258 7.41 0.67 20.72
CA ASP A 258 7.64 1.79 21.63
C ASP A 258 7.66 3.14 20.90
N HIS A 259 6.87 3.25 19.82
CA HIS A 259 6.71 4.45 18.99
C HIS A 259 8.04 4.93 18.38
N GLY A 260 8.83 3.98 17.89
CA GLY A 260 10.06 4.23 17.15
C GLY A 260 11.30 4.55 18.00
N ARG A 261 11.23 4.41 19.34
CA ARG A 261 12.38 4.62 20.24
C ARG A 261 13.40 3.47 20.12
N GLY A 262 12.92 2.25 19.97
CA GLY A 262 13.68 1.04 19.75
C GLY A 262 13.14 0.28 18.54
N TRP A 263 14.04 -0.28 17.74
CA TRP A 263 13.72 -1.05 16.54
C TRP A 263 14.44 -2.40 16.58
N ARG A 264 13.78 -3.41 16.03
CA ARG A 264 14.24 -4.79 15.89
C ARG A 264 13.78 -5.35 14.55
N PHE A 265 14.25 -6.54 14.16
CA PHE A 265 13.77 -7.23 12.97
C PHE A 265 13.24 -8.63 13.30
N GLY A 266 12.24 -9.06 12.54
CA GLY A 266 11.66 -10.41 12.63
C GLY A 266 12.47 -11.46 11.87
N GLU A 267 12.05 -12.72 11.97
CA GLU A 267 12.60 -13.80 11.17
C GLU A 267 12.24 -13.66 9.69
N PHE A 268 13.09 -14.24 8.85
CA PHE A 268 12.93 -14.25 7.39
C PHE A 268 11.80 -15.17 6.94
N ILE A 269 11.12 -14.82 5.84
CA ILE A 269 10.23 -15.75 5.13
C ILE A 269 11.05 -16.97 4.69
N PRO A 270 10.72 -18.19 5.16
CA PRO A 270 11.49 -19.38 4.82
C PRO A 270 11.08 -19.94 3.44
N ASN A 271 11.70 -21.05 3.06
CA ASN A 271 11.44 -21.92 1.90
C ASN A 271 11.42 -21.33 0.47
N LEU A 272 11.19 -20.04 0.25
CA LEU A 272 11.18 -19.41 -1.08
C LEU A 272 12.07 -18.16 -1.12
N GLN A 273 12.60 -17.86 -2.31
CA GLN A 273 13.32 -16.61 -2.57
C GLN A 273 12.34 -15.45 -2.66
N THR A 274 12.56 -14.42 -1.85
CA THR A 274 11.65 -13.29 -1.65
C THR A 274 12.42 -11.96 -1.58
N GLY A 275 12.02 -10.99 -2.41
CA GLY A 275 12.68 -9.68 -2.57
C GLY A 275 11.87 -8.53 -1.97
N GLU A 276 11.70 -7.43 -2.71
CA GLU A 276 10.83 -6.31 -2.32
C GLU A 276 9.44 -6.78 -1.90
N CYS A 277 8.94 -6.29 -0.77
CA CYS A 277 7.65 -6.70 -0.21
C CYS A 277 6.88 -5.54 0.42
N GLN A 278 5.59 -5.77 0.66
CA GLN A 278 4.74 -4.90 1.49
C GLN A 278 3.83 -5.74 2.40
N LEU A 279 3.31 -5.10 3.45
CA LEU A 279 2.61 -5.74 4.56
C LEU A 279 1.19 -5.20 4.70
N VAL A 280 0.26 -6.06 5.10
CA VAL A 280 -1.12 -5.69 5.43
C VAL A 280 -1.55 -6.43 6.69
N SER A 281 -2.17 -5.74 7.64
CA SER A 281 -2.89 -6.41 8.73
C SER A 281 -4.25 -6.86 8.21
N VAL A 282 -4.54 -8.16 8.30
CA VAL A 282 -5.78 -8.78 7.80
C VAL A 282 -6.61 -9.24 8.98
N ASP A 283 -7.75 -8.60 9.17
CA ASP A 283 -8.81 -9.01 10.09
C ASP A 283 -9.78 -9.97 9.40
N GLU A 284 -10.25 -10.99 10.11
CA GLU A 284 -11.20 -12.00 9.64
C GLU A 284 -12.57 -11.89 10.35
N GLU A 285 -13.63 -12.46 9.76
CA GLU A 285 -14.98 -12.47 10.34
C GLU A 285 -15.07 -13.19 11.70
N ASP A 286 -14.14 -14.11 11.98
CA ASP A 286 -14.04 -14.82 13.26
C ASP A 286 -13.32 -14.02 14.36
N GLY A 287 -12.87 -12.79 14.04
CA GLY A 287 -12.11 -11.93 14.93
C GLY A 287 -10.62 -12.27 15.05
N SER A 288 -10.12 -13.23 14.26
CA SER A 288 -8.67 -13.44 14.15
C SER A 288 -8.01 -12.35 13.30
N ASN A 289 -6.74 -12.06 13.60
CA ASN A 289 -5.89 -11.18 12.80
C ASN A 289 -4.65 -11.96 12.34
N VAL A 290 -4.15 -11.62 11.15
CA VAL A 290 -2.89 -12.14 10.63
C VAL A 290 -2.16 -11.03 9.89
N LEU A 291 -0.83 -10.96 10.06
CA LEU A 291 0.00 -10.09 9.23
C LEU A 291 0.27 -10.78 7.90
N TYR A 292 -0.25 -10.21 6.83
CA TYR A 292 -0.08 -10.63 5.46
C TYR A 292 1.15 -9.95 4.83
N CYS A 293 1.98 -10.71 4.12
CA CYS A 293 3.13 -10.19 3.37
C CYS A 293 3.04 -10.60 1.89
N ASN A 294 3.17 -9.63 0.99
CA ASN A 294 3.25 -9.85 -0.46
C ASN A 294 4.66 -9.51 -0.96
N ALA A 295 5.40 -10.51 -1.43
CA ALA A 295 6.80 -10.38 -1.81
C ALA A 295 7.05 -10.69 -3.30
N ARG A 296 7.98 -9.92 -3.88
CA ARG A 296 8.54 -10.17 -5.22
C ARG A 296 9.27 -11.51 -5.23
N SER A 297 9.14 -12.24 -6.32
CA SER A 297 9.82 -13.53 -6.48
C SER A 297 10.35 -13.75 -7.92
N PRO A 298 11.50 -14.44 -8.09
CA PRO A 298 11.98 -14.85 -9.41
C PRO A 298 11.21 -16.05 -10.00
N LEU A 299 10.18 -16.54 -9.32
CA LEU A 299 9.46 -17.79 -9.66
C LEU A 299 8.26 -17.58 -10.61
N GLY A 300 8.10 -16.40 -11.21
CA GLY A 300 7.03 -16.07 -12.17
C GLY A 300 5.67 -15.73 -11.55
N PHE A 301 5.56 -15.79 -10.21
CA PHE A 301 4.38 -15.40 -9.44
C PHE A 301 4.79 -14.75 -8.12
N ARG A 302 3.92 -13.93 -7.54
CA ARG A 302 4.12 -13.36 -6.19
C ARG A 302 4.19 -14.45 -5.13
N VAL A 303 4.97 -14.18 -4.09
CA VAL A 303 4.97 -15.01 -2.88
C VAL A 303 4.15 -14.31 -1.80
N GLN A 304 3.22 -15.06 -1.22
CA GLN A 304 2.43 -14.69 -0.07
C GLN A 304 2.98 -15.42 1.16
N ALA A 305 3.20 -14.69 2.25
CA ALA A 305 3.51 -15.26 3.56
C ALA A 305 2.61 -14.65 4.63
N LEU A 306 2.43 -15.38 5.73
CA LEU A 306 1.56 -14.99 6.84
C LEU A 306 2.37 -15.03 8.14
N SER A 307 2.13 -14.09 9.05
CA SER A 307 2.67 -14.07 10.41
C SER A 307 1.53 -13.93 11.42
N THR A 308 1.56 -14.75 12.47
CA THR A 308 0.56 -14.79 13.55
C THR A 308 1.04 -14.10 14.84
N ASP A 309 2.16 -13.37 14.76
CA ASP A 309 2.83 -12.69 15.87
C ASP A 309 3.29 -11.27 15.50
N ASP A 310 2.52 -10.63 14.60
CA ASP A 310 2.68 -9.25 14.17
C ASP A 310 4.06 -8.95 13.54
N GLY A 311 4.56 -9.87 12.72
CA GLY A 311 5.78 -9.73 11.92
C GLY A 311 7.07 -10.16 12.60
N ALA A 312 7.00 -10.83 13.76
CA ALA A 312 8.18 -11.37 14.42
C ALA A 312 8.63 -12.71 13.81
N VAL A 313 7.72 -13.57 13.35
CA VAL A 313 7.98 -14.82 12.62
C VAL A 313 7.00 -14.98 11.47
N PHE A 314 7.52 -15.29 10.27
CA PHE A 314 6.69 -15.64 9.10
C PHE A 314 6.61 -17.16 8.88
N HIS A 315 5.39 -17.63 8.63
CA HIS A 315 5.13 -18.97 8.11
C HIS A 315 5.66 -19.12 6.68
N GLY A 316 5.76 -20.37 6.22
CA GLY A 316 6.32 -20.68 4.91
C GLY A 316 5.55 -20.06 3.74
N GLY A 317 6.29 -19.45 2.81
CA GLY A 317 5.74 -18.73 1.67
C GLY A 317 5.02 -19.65 0.66
N GLN A 318 3.97 -19.12 0.04
CA GLN A 318 3.14 -19.77 -0.99
C GLN A 318 3.14 -18.94 -2.28
N LEU A 319 3.13 -19.60 -3.45
CA LEU A 319 3.02 -18.91 -4.74
C LEU A 319 1.56 -18.59 -5.06
N VAL A 320 1.27 -17.34 -5.41
CA VAL A 320 -0.07 -16.86 -5.75
C VAL A 320 -0.24 -16.87 -7.27
N GLN A 321 -0.80 -17.95 -7.83
CA GLN A 321 -0.85 -18.17 -9.28
C GLN A 321 -1.59 -17.07 -10.06
N ARG A 322 -2.50 -16.34 -9.41
CA ARG A 322 -3.25 -15.22 -10.00
C ARG A 322 -2.46 -13.91 -10.07
N LEU A 323 -1.36 -13.79 -9.33
CA LEU A 323 -0.52 -12.60 -9.30
C LEU A 323 0.81 -12.91 -9.99
N VAL A 324 0.87 -12.67 -11.30
CA VAL A 324 2.04 -12.96 -12.14
C VAL A 324 3.22 -12.01 -11.87
N GLU A 325 4.43 -12.51 -12.13
CA GLU A 325 5.68 -11.73 -12.15
C GLU A 325 6.31 -11.81 -13.55
N PRO A 326 6.89 -10.72 -14.09
CA PRO A 326 7.76 -10.80 -15.27
C PRO A 326 9.06 -11.57 -14.94
N PRO A 327 9.91 -11.93 -15.94
CA PRO A 327 11.05 -12.84 -15.73
C PRO A 327 12.13 -12.40 -14.72
N HIS A 328 12.15 -11.12 -14.35
CA HIS A 328 13.03 -10.57 -13.30
C HIS A 328 12.24 -10.04 -12.09
N GLY A 329 10.93 -10.25 -12.06
CA GLY A 329 9.96 -9.68 -11.14
C GLY A 329 9.84 -8.14 -11.21
N CYS A 330 8.91 -7.60 -10.45
CA CYS A 330 8.74 -6.18 -10.20
C CYS A 330 8.31 -5.94 -8.74
N HIS A 331 8.51 -4.73 -8.22
CA HIS A 331 7.81 -4.36 -7.00
C HIS A 331 6.33 -4.08 -7.32
N GLY A 332 5.46 -4.39 -6.37
CA GLY A 332 4.02 -4.14 -6.42
C GLY A 332 3.53 -3.90 -4.99
N SER A 333 2.45 -3.15 -4.86
CA SER A 333 1.97 -2.64 -3.58
C SER A 333 0.66 -3.28 -3.15
N VAL A 334 0.48 -3.46 -1.84
CA VAL A 334 -0.75 -3.96 -1.22
C VAL A 334 -1.26 -2.99 -0.16
N VAL A 335 -2.57 -2.78 -0.10
CA VAL A 335 -3.24 -2.09 1.02
C VAL A 335 -4.46 -2.88 1.47
N GLY A 336 -4.63 -2.99 2.79
CA GLY A 336 -5.85 -3.51 3.41
C GLY A 336 -6.85 -2.38 3.68
N PHE A 337 -8.14 -2.69 3.56
CA PHE A 337 -9.22 -1.79 3.94
C PHE A 337 -10.41 -2.61 4.49
N PRO A 338 -11.27 -2.03 5.36
CA PRO A 338 -12.45 -2.72 5.87
C PRO A 338 -13.41 -3.06 4.71
N ALA A 339 -13.90 -4.31 4.70
CA ALA A 339 -14.94 -4.71 3.75
C ALA A 339 -16.17 -3.81 3.89
N PRO A 340 -16.76 -3.33 2.77
CA PRO A 340 -17.96 -2.50 2.84
C PRO A 340 -19.11 -3.33 3.43
N PHE A 341 -19.86 -2.75 4.37
CA PHE A 341 -21.12 -3.32 4.84
C PHE A 341 -22.16 -3.30 3.70
N VAL A 342 -22.18 -4.35 2.88
CA VAL A 342 -23.20 -4.52 1.84
C VAL A 342 -24.53 -4.81 2.53
N TYR A 343 -25.31 -3.76 2.78
CA TYR A 343 -26.70 -3.88 3.20
C TYR A 343 -27.48 -4.51 2.04
N VAL A 344 -27.61 -5.84 2.04
CA VAL A 344 -28.49 -6.55 1.11
C VAL A 344 -29.91 -6.09 1.39
N PRO A 345 -30.58 -5.35 0.48
CA PRO A 345 -31.95 -4.94 0.72
C PRO A 345 -32.80 -6.19 0.73
N THR A 346 -33.44 -6.50 1.86
CA THR A 346 -34.47 -7.54 1.90
C THR A 346 -35.55 -7.13 0.89
N ALA A 347 -35.61 -7.84 -0.24
CA ALA A 347 -36.63 -7.60 -1.25
C ALA A 347 -38.01 -7.62 -0.58
N PRO A 348 -38.92 -6.69 -0.90
CA PRO A 348 -40.26 -6.70 -0.34
C PRO A 348 -40.91 -8.06 -0.63
N TRP A 349 -41.31 -8.75 0.42
CA TRP A 349 -42.02 -10.03 0.29
C TRP A 349 -43.40 -9.74 -0.29
N ASP A 350 -43.55 -9.87 -1.62
CA ASP A 350 -44.85 -9.81 -2.28
C ASP A 350 -45.69 -11.01 -1.80
N PRO A 351 -46.80 -10.81 -1.07
CA PRO A 351 -47.58 -11.89 -0.50
C PRO A 351 -48.60 -12.46 -1.51
N THR A 352 -48.32 -12.44 -2.82
CA THR A 352 -49.22 -13.00 -3.84
C THR A 352 -48.51 -13.87 -4.90
N MET A 353 -48.44 -15.19 -4.66
CA MET A 353 -48.74 -16.27 -5.64
C MET A 353 -48.57 -17.66 -4.98
N PRO A 354 -49.47 -18.64 -5.21
CA PRO A 354 -49.41 -19.95 -4.55
C PRO A 354 -48.43 -20.93 -5.23
N LEU A 355 -47.74 -21.73 -4.41
CA LEU A 355 -46.84 -22.80 -4.88
C LEU A 355 -47.55 -23.91 -5.66
N ARG A 356 -46.84 -24.46 -6.66
CA ARG A 356 -46.92 -25.87 -7.06
C ARG A 356 -45.49 -26.44 -7.11
N GLY A 357 -45.28 -27.66 -6.60
CA GLY A 357 -43.94 -28.25 -6.40
C GLY A 357 -43.16 -28.56 -7.70
N SER A 358 -41.93 -29.08 -7.67
CA SER A 358 -41.16 -29.72 -6.59
C SER A 358 -39.67 -29.90 -7.03
N ALA A 359 -38.64 -30.25 -6.25
CA ALA A 359 -38.50 -30.58 -4.81
C ALA A 359 -37.00 -30.61 -4.39
N HIS A 360 -36.74 -30.91 -3.11
CA HIS A 360 -35.45 -31.25 -2.45
C HIS A 360 -34.48 -30.08 -2.14
N ARG A 361 -34.24 -29.71 -0.86
CA ARG A 361 -33.46 -30.36 0.24
C ARG A 361 -31.93 -30.30 0.00
N LEU A 362 -31.06 -29.78 0.90
CA LEU A 362 -31.14 -29.46 2.34
C LEU A 362 -30.31 -28.20 2.70
N LEU A 363 -30.73 -27.47 3.75
CA LEU A 363 -29.92 -26.51 4.51
C LEU A 363 -30.28 -26.69 6.01
N PRO A 364 -29.32 -26.85 6.94
CA PRO A 364 -29.55 -26.66 8.37
C PRO A 364 -29.51 -25.16 8.68
N GLY A 365 -30.40 -24.67 9.54
CA GLY A 365 -30.44 -23.26 9.92
C GLY A 365 -30.67 -23.06 11.41
N MET A 366 -30.37 -21.84 11.86
CA MET A 366 -30.89 -21.06 13.01
C MET A 366 -30.00 -19.81 13.06
N LEU A 367 -30.51 -18.58 13.19
CA LEU A 367 -31.14 -18.07 14.41
C LEU A 367 -32.38 -17.20 14.13
N GLN A 368 -33.21 -17.04 15.16
CA GLN A 368 -34.48 -16.30 15.09
C GLN A 368 -34.30 -14.79 15.22
N ALA A 369 -35.25 -14.05 14.66
CA ALA A 369 -35.31 -12.60 14.72
C ALA A 369 -35.72 -12.07 16.10
N PHE A 370 -35.19 -10.90 16.46
CA PHE A 370 -35.83 -9.96 17.39
C PHE A 370 -35.96 -8.60 16.73
N GLN A 371 -37.18 -8.11 16.60
CA GLN A 371 -37.48 -6.75 16.15
C GLN A 371 -37.56 -5.82 17.37
N TYR A 372 -36.95 -4.64 17.29
CA TYR A 372 -37.24 -3.54 18.21
C TYR A 372 -37.40 -2.23 17.44
N LEU A 373 -38.54 -1.56 17.64
CA LEU A 373 -38.73 -0.16 17.26
C LEU A 373 -37.93 0.75 18.22
N PRO A 374 -37.32 1.84 17.73
CA PRO A 374 -37.00 2.97 18.59
C PRO A 374 -38.23 3.88 18.72
N THR A 375 -38.62 4.22 19.95
CA THR A 375 -39.46 5.40 20.21
C THR A 375 -38.89 6.22 21.37
N ARG A 376 -39.13 7.54 21.27
CA ARG A 376 -38.93 8.62 22.27
C ARG A 376 -37.52 9.16 22.52
N GLN A 377 -37.34 10.36 21.94
CA GLN A 377 -36.97 11.59 22.65
C GLN A 377 -36.90 11.50 24.19
N ALA A 378 -35.78 11.95 24.74
CA ALA A 378 -35.69 12.55 26.07
C ALA A 378 -35.13 13.96 25.92
N ALA A 379 -35.59 14.90 26.74
CA ALA A 379 -35.18 16.29 26.71
C ALA A 379 -34.69 16.75 28.08
N GLY A 380 -33.74 17.69 28.09
CA GLY A 380 -33.59 18.68 29.16
C GLY A 380 -32.63 18.35 30.31
N ASN A 381 -31.77 19.35 30.60
CA ASN A 381 -31.09 19.63 31.87
C ASN A 381 -29.98 18.63 32.30
N GLU A 382 -28.89 19.05 32.97
CA GLU A 382 -28.54 20.35 33.56
C GLU A 382 -27.00 20.54 33.67
N LEU A 383 -26.55 21.78 33.90
CA LEU A 383 -25.15 22.14 34.23
C LEU A 383 -24.86 21.91 35.72
N PRO A 384 -23.57 21.73 36.10
CA PRO A 384 -22.92 22.75 36.92
C PRO A 384 -21.49 23.07 36.40
N ALA A 385 -21.14 24.32 36.13
CA ALA A 385 -20.80 25.39 37.08
C ALA A 385 -19.31 25.40 37.48
N VAL A 386 -18.62 26.45 37.06
CA VAL A 386 -17.20 26.74 37.30
C VAL A 386 -16.98 27.23 38.74
N ALA A 387 -15.90 26.78 39.39
CA ALA A 387 -15.38 27.39 40.61
C ALA A 387 -13.89 27.76 40.43
N THR A 388 -13.52 28.92 40.96
CA THR A 388 -12.21 29.59 40.78
C THR A 388 -11.35 29.53 42.05
N GLY A 389 -10.04 29.69 41.87
CA GLY A 389 -9.04 29.86 42.94
C GLY A 389 -8.06 28.68 43.02
N SER A 390 -6.73 28.78 43.06
CA SER A 390 -5.69 29.82 42.91
C SER A 390 -4.51 29.37 43.80
N HIS A 391 -3.29 29.38 43.28
CA HIS A 391 -2.01 29.29 44.02
C HIS A 391 -1.75 28.07 44.94
N HIS A 392 -0.88 27.15 44.52
CA HIS A 392 0.56 27.22 44.84
C HIS A 392 1.39 26.19 44.03
N LYS A 393 2.70 26.38 43.98
CA LYS A 393 3.72 25.57 43.28
C LYS A 393 4.95 25.45 44.23
N PRO A 394 5.92 24.56 43.95
CA PRO A 394 5.93 23.13 44.27
C PRO A 394 6.96 22.77 45.36
N ALA A 395 6.93 21.54 45.90
CA ALA A 395 8.04 20.96 46.65
C ALA A 395 8.05 19.43 46.59
N GLU A 396 9.10 18.89 45.98
CA GLU A 396 9.73 17.57 46.23
C GLU A 396 11.16 17.88 46.75
N PRO A 397 11.96 16.93 47.29
CA PRO A 397 11.80 15.46 47.29
C PRO A 397 11.98 14.79 48.67
N GLU A 398 11.84 13.46 48.76
CA GLU A 398 12.94 12.51 49.03
C GLU A 398 12.48 11.04 49.22
N GLU A 399 13.47 10.14 49.24
CA GLU A 399 13.40 8.68 49.12
C GLU A 399 12.83 7.95 50.35
N GLY A 400 12.44 6.68 50.19
CA GLY A 400 12.23 5.78 51.35
C GLY A 400 11.39 4.52 51.11
N CYS A 401 11.96 3.49 50.50
CA CYS A 401 11.42 2.12 50.60
C CYS A 401 11.88 1.50 51.94
N PRO A 402 11.02 0.75 52.67
CA PRO A 402 11.22 -0.70 52.65
C PRO A 402 9.95 -1.57 52.83
N THR A 403 9.87 -2.66 52.08
CA THR A 403 9.24 -3.93 52.50
C THR A 403 10.29 -4.75 53.27
N PRO A 404 9.94 -5.60 54.28
CA PRO A 404 9.21 -6.86 54.03
C PRO A 404 8.27 -7.35 55.15
N GLY A 405 7.43 -8.34 54.85
CA GLY A 405 6.64 -9.04 55.86
C GLY A 405 5.72 -10.14 55.31
N LEU A 406 6.21 -11.38 55.23
CA LEU A 406 5.35 -12.56 55.08
C LEU A 406 4.49 -12.73 56.34
N HIS A 407 3.21 -13.04 56.18
CA HIS A 407 2.55 -14.07 56.98
C HIS A 407 1.33 -14.63 56.24
N GLY A 408 1.31 -15.94 56.00
CA GLY A 408 0.13 -16.63 55.51
C GLY A 408 -0.70 -17.19 56.67
N HIS A 409 -2.01 -17.27 56.48
CA HIS A 409 -2.86 -18.22 57.20
C HIS A 409 -4.02 -18.64 56.31
N ALA A 410 -4.17 -19.95 56.13
CA ALA A 410 -5.38 -20.55 55.57
C ALA A 410 -6.41 -20.76 56.68
N HIS A 411 -7.71 -20.67 56.35
CA HIS A 411 -8.79 -21.61 56.72
C HIS A 411 -10.17 -21.02 56.37
N GLY A 412 -11.15 -21.89 56.10
CA GLY A 412 -12.58 -21.54 56.20
C GLY A 412 -13.37 -21.53 54.88
N ILE A 413 -13.76 -22.71 54.40
CA ILE A 413 -14.83 -22.83 53.39
C ILE A 413 -16.17 -22.56 54.09
N ALA A 414 -16.94 -21.59 53.59
CA ALA A 414 -18.36 -21.44 53.88
C ALA A 414 -19.11 -21.29 52.55
N SER A 415 -19.82 -22.34 52.15
CA SER A 415 -20.57 -22.36 50.89
C SER A 415 -21.89 -21.60 51.04
N VAL A 416 -22.06 -20.50 50.30
CA VAL A 416 -23.36 -19.88 50.05
C VAL A 416 -23.63 -19.98 48.55
N ARG A 417 -24.73 -20.67 48.22
CA ARG A 417 -25.13 -20.99 46.86
C ARG A 417 -25.80 -19.77 46.21
N GLY A 418 -25.01 -18.90 45.61
CA GLY A 418 -25.50 -17.86 44.69
C GLY A 418 -25.68 -18.43 43.29
N ASP A 419 -26.81 -18.13 42.65
CA ASP A 419 -27.03 -18.46 41.24
C ASP A 419 -26.00 -17.73 40.36
N PRO A 420 -25.48 -18.36 39.29
CA PRO A 420 -24.57 -17.69 38.38
C PRO A 420 -25.34 -16.61 37.63
N VAL A 421 -25.10 -15.35 37.99
CA VAL A 421 -25.47 -14.21 37.16
C VAL A 421 -24.75 -14.40 35.83
N VAL A 422 -25.52 -14.76 34.79
CA VAL A 422 -25.03 -14.80 33.42
C VAL A 422 -24.74 -13.37 33.04
N THR A 423 -23.49 -12.93 33.24
CA THR A 423 -22.97 -11.75 32.56
C THR A 423 -23.21 -11.96 31.07
N PRO A 424 -23.90 -11.03 30.38
CA PRO A 424 -23.98 -11.13 28.93
C PRO A 424 -22.55 -11.15 28.41
N SER A 425 -22.21 -12.19 27.65
CA SER A 425 -20.95 -12.24 26.91
C SER A 425 -20.80 -10.90 26.19
N PRO A 426 -19.63 -10.25 26.18
CA PRO A 426 -19.44 -9.04 25.40
C PRO A 426 -19.93 -9.35 23.99
N ALA A 427 -20.89 -8.55 23.50
CA ALA A 427 -21.46 -8.75 22.18
C ALA A 427 -20.29 -8.80 21.20
N ALA A 428 -20.26 -9.83 20.35
CA ALA A 428 -19.21 -9.95 19.35
C ALA A 428 -19.21 -8.65 18.53
N PHE A 429 -18.16 -7.84 18.72
CA PHE A 429 -17.95 -6.68 17.88
C PHE A 429 -17.69 -7.27 16.49
N PHE A 430 -18.67 -7.15 15.60
CA PHE A 430 -18.53 -7.51 14.19
C PHE A 430 -17.51 -6.57 13.57
N GLN A 431 -16.24 -6.97 13.65
CA GLN A 431 -15.15 -6.37 12.93
C GLN A 431 -15.35 -6.73 11.46
N ALA A 432 -15.45 -5.71 10.60
CA ALA A 432 -15.52 -5.96 9.17
C ALA A 432 -14.22 -6.66 8.73
N PRO A 433 -14.30 -7.78 7.98
CA PRO A 433 -13.11 -8.46 7.49
C PRO A 433 -12.31 -7.54 6.57
N THR A 434 -11.01 -7.76 6.45
CA THR A 434 -10.14 -6.95 5.59
C THR A 434 -10.20 -7.44 4.14
N TRP A 435 -10.59 -6.55 3.23
CA TRP A 435 -10.33 -6.72 1.80
C TRP A 435 -8.97 -6.12 1.47
N VAL A 436 -8.30 -6.68 0.46
CA VAL A 436 -6.95 -6.24 0.06
C VAL A 436 -6.94 -5.86 -1.40
N LEU A 437 -6.39 -4.68 -1.67
CA LEU A 437 -6.12 -4.19 -3.02
C LEU A 437 -4.64 -4.36 -3.35
N TYR A 438 -4.31 -4.75 -4.58
CA TYR A 438 -2.93 -4.96 -5.05
C TYR A 438 -2.69 -4.26 -6.39
N SER A 439 -1.58 -3.53 -6.54
CA SER A 439 -1.18 -2.90 -7.80
C SER A 439 0.15 -3.42 -8.34
N HIS A 440 0.16 -3.81 -9.62
CA HIS A 440 1.33 -4.39 -10.29
C HIS A 440 1.17 -4.44 -11.82
N PRO A 441 2.26 -4.49 -12.62
CA PRO A 441 2.21 -4.83 -14.04
C PRO A 441 1.54 -6.19 -14.32
N THR A 442 0.58 -6.26 -15.24
CA THR A 442 -0.24 -7.47 -15.46
C THR A 442 0.37 -8.50 -16.42
N SER A 443 1.58 -8.27 -16.92
CA SER A 443 2.24 -9.14 -17.91
C SER A 443 3.31 -10.02 -17.28
N SER A 444 3.18 -11.33 -17.44
CA SER A 444 4.20 -12.34 -17.08
C SER A 444 5.47 -12.28 -17.93
N MET A 445 5.53 -11.41 -18.94
CA MET A 445 6.67 -11.28 -19.85
C MET A 445 7.45 -9.97 -19.67
N SER A 446 6.81 -8.90 -19.19
CA SER A 446 7.41 -7.56 -19.17
C SER A 446 6.72 -6.61 -18.20
N ARG A 447 7.42 -5.55 -17.80
CA ARG A 447 6.89 -4.46 -16.96
C ARG A 447 6.00 -3.53 -17.79
N VAL A 448 4.77 -3.97 -18.05
CA VAL A 448 3.72 -3.25 -18.80
C VAL A 448 2.33 -3.48 -18.17
N ASN A 449 1.43 -2.54 -18.45
CA ASN A 449 0.03 -2.50 -18.04
C ASN A 449 -0.14 -2.52 -16.51
N MET A 450 -0.20 -1.35 -15.88
CA MET A 450 -0.42 -1.27 -14.43
C MET A 450 -1.85 -1.69 -14.14
N GLY A 451 -2.00 -2.80 -13.43
CA GLY A 451 -3.29 -3.36 -13.03
C GLY A 451 -3.54 -3.21 -11.53
N VAL A 452 -4.82 -3.25 -11.18
CA VAL A 452 -5.34 -3.28 -9.82
C VAL A 452 -6.15 -4.56 -9.65
N HIS A 453 -5.74 -5.43 -8.74
CA HIS A 453 -6.47 -6.62 -8.33
C HIS A 453 -7.14 -6.41 -6.97
N LEU A 454 -8.27 -7.06 -6.75
CA LEU A 454 -8.94 -7.13 -5.45
C LEU A 454 -8.89 -8.56 -4.91
N SER A 455 -8.81 -8.70 -3.59
CA SER A 455 -9.15 -9.92 -2.87
C SER A 455 -10.14 -9.60 -1.76
N THR A 456 -11.21 -10.39 -1.67
CA THR A 456 -12.19 -10.33 -0.59
C THR A 456 -11.94 -11.36 0.52
N PHE A 457 -10.95 -12.24 0.34
CA PHE A 457 -10.57 -13.32 1.26
C PHE A 457 -9.04 -13.55 1.20
N PRO A 458 -8.21 -12.55 1.59
CA PRO A 458 -6.78 -12.50 1.26
C PRO A 458 -5.93 -13.68 1.76
N ARG A 459 -6.39 -14.45 2.75
CA ARG A 459 -5.73 -15.69 3.17
C ARG A 459 -5.81 -16.81 2.13
N ASP A 460 -6.84 -16.81 1.28
CA ASP A 460 -6.96 -17.72 0.15
C ASP A 460 -6.23 -17.15 -1.08
N VAL A 461 -5.21 -17.86 -1.56
CA VAL A 461 -4.44 -17.47 -2.75
C VAL A 461 -5.26 -17.46 -4.04
N GLU A 462 -6.43 -18.13 -4.06
CA GLU A 462 -7.37 -18.15 -5.19
C GLU A 462 -8.45 -17.06 -5.10
N SER A 463 -8.44 -16.21 -4.08
CA SER A 463 -9.42 -15.12 -3.90
C SER A 463 -9.20 -13.92 -4.83
N TRP A 464 -8.02 -13.79 -5.42
CA TRP A 464 -7.65 -12.64 -6.26
C TRP A 464 -8.45 -12.58 -7.55
N THR A 465 -8.93 -11.39 -7.91
CA THR A 465 -9.63 -11.13 -9.17
C THR A 465 -8.66 -11.02 -10.35
N GLU A 466 -9.21 -11.04 -11.56
CA GLU A 466 -8.55 -10.45 -12.73
C GLU A 466 -8.30 -8.93 -12.50
N PRO A 467 -7.28 -8.34 -13.14
CA PRO A 467 -6.94 -6.94 -12.93
C PRO A 467 -7.84 -5.97 -13.70
N TRP A 468 -8.22 -4.86 -13.05
CA TRP A 468 -8.55 -3.63 -13.77
C TRP A 468 -7.24 -2.94 -14.18
N VAL A 469 -6.98 -2.81 -15.49
CA VAL A 469 -5.82 -2.06 -16.00
C VAL A 469 -6.07 -0.55 -15.87
N ILE A 470 -5.37 0.11 -14.95
CA ILE A 470 -5.46 1.57 -14.71
C ILE A 470 -4.49 2.38 -15.61
N TYR A 471 -3.52 1.73 -16.25
CA TYR A 471 -2.66 2.35 -17.25
C TYR A 471 -2.13 1.32 -18.25
N GLU A 472 -2.34 1.55 -19.55
CA GLU A 472 -1.77 0.73 -20.62
C GLU A 472 -0.37 1.21 -21.05
N GLY A 473 0.54 0.26 -21.29
CA GLY A 473 1.91 0.54 -21.73
C GLY A 473 2.98 0.33 -20.64
N PRO A 474 4.23 0.76 -20.87
CA PRO A 474 5.35 0.60 -19.93
C PRO A 474 5.05 1.14 -18.53
N SER A 475 5.04 0.24 -17.53
CA SER A 475 4.79 0.58 -16.13
C SER A 475 5.51 -0.39 -15.19
N ALA A 476 6.00 0.09 -14.04
CA ALA A 476 6.84 -0.70 -13.14
C ALA A 476 6.42 -0.58 -11.67
N TYR A 477 7.22 0.07 -10.81
CA TYR A 477 6.97 0.06 -9.36
C TYR A 477 5.73 0.91 -9.04
N SER A 478 4.97 0.53 -8.02
CA SER A 478 3.79 1.28 -7.56
C SER A 478 3.69 1.27 -6.04
N ASP A 479 3.00 2.27 -5.47
CA ASP A 479 2.63 2.33 -4.07
C ASP A 479 1.19 2.84 -3.92
N LEU A 480 0.40 2.13 -3.11
CA LEU A 480 -1.02 2.40 -2.85
C LEU A 480 -1.22 3.09 -1.51
N ALA A 481 -2.28 3.89 -1.40
CA ALA A 481 -2.80 4.35 -0.12
C ALA A 481 -4.34 4.24 -0.10
N TYR A 482 -4.89 3.61 0.94
CA TYR A 482 -6.33 3.62 1.23
C TYR A 482 -6.72 4.93 1.93
N MET A 483 -7.87 5.47 1.56
CA MET A 483 -8.40 6.73 2.06
C MET A 483 -9.92 6.65 2.23
N GLU A 484 -10.44 7.30 3.27
CA GLU A 484 -11.86 7.57 3.42
C GLU A 484 -12.14 9.03 3.04
N LEU A 485 -12.90 9.23 1.96
CA LEU A 485 -13.27 10.57 1.50
C LEU A 485 -14.59 11.02 2.15
N PRO A 486 -14.66 12.23 2.75
CA PRO A 486 -15.89 12.76 3.30
C PRO A 486 -16.86 13.11 2.15
N TYR A 487 -17.85 12.24 1.91
CA TYR A 487 -18.79 12.39 0.80
C TYR A 487 -19.99 13.26 1.20
N ASN A 488 -19.84 14.58 1.02
CA ASN A 488 -20.87 15.54 1.38
C ASN A 488 -21.73 15.91 0.15
N GLU A 489 -22.59 14.97 -0.28
CA GLU A 489 -23.89 15.19 -0.95
C GLU A 489 -24.48 13.83 -1.41
N ALA A 490 -25.55 13.37 -0.76
CA ALA A 490 -26.43 12.28 -1.21
C ALA A 490 -25.86 10.84 -1.36
N SER A 491 -25.03 10.35 -0.42
CA SER A 491 -24.93 8.89 -0.23
C SER A 491 -26.17 8.37 0.53
N ILE A 492 -26.79 7.29 0.05
CA ILE A 492 -28.03 6.71 0.63
C ILE A 492 -27.82 6.24 2.09
N SER A 493 -26.57 6.00 2.49
CA SER A 493 -26.18 5.49 3.80
C SER A 493 -25.39 6.49 4.67
N GLY A 494 -25.14 7.72 4.21
CA GLY A 494 -24.48 8.78 4.99
C GLY A 494 -23.02 8.55 5.42
N GLY A 495 -22.36 7.50 4.94
CA GLY A 495 -20.97 7.15 5.27
C GLY A 495 -19.91 7.74 4.31
N PRO A 496 -18.62 7.69 4.68
CA PRO A 496 -17.52 8.09 3.81
C PRO A 496 -17.39 7.16 2.59
N ALA A 497 -16.78 7.67 1.52
CA ALA A 497 -16.51 6.89 0.33
C ALA A 497 -15.10 6.25 0.41
N ILE A 498 -15.03 4.92 0.24
CA ILE A 498 -13.75 4.19 0.15
C ILE A 498 -13.07 4.57 -1.17
N ALA A 499 -11.87 5.14 -1.06
CA ALA A 499 -11.03 5.53 -2.18
C ALA A 499 -9.58 5.05 -2.01
N PHE A 500 -8.88 5.03 -3.13
CA PHE A 500 -7.51 4.60 -3.23
C PHE A 500 -6.72 5.60 -4.08
N ALA A 501 -5.52 5.92 -3.62
CA ALA A 501 -4.51 6.57 -4.42
C ALA A 501 -3.47 5.54 -4.85
N CYS A 502 -2.95 5.69 -6.07
CA CYS A 502 -1.88 4.87 -6.62
C CYS A 502 -0.81 5.78 -7.23
N LEU A 503 0.42 5.68 -6.74
CA LEU A 503 1.60 6.35 -7.26
C LEU A 503 2.47 5.32 -7.98
N TYR A 504 2.75 5.47 -9.27
CA TYR A 504 3.40 4.42 -10.06
C TYR A 504 4.32 4.92 -11.17
N GLU A 505 5.38 4.16 -11.42
CA GLU A 505 6.33 4.36 -12.52
C GLU A 505 5.66 4.01 -13.85
N ASN A 506 5.78 4.90 -14.84
CA ASN A 506 5.17 4.74 -16.16
C ASN A 506 5.95 5.46 -17.28
N GLY A 507 5.58 5.18 -18.53
CA GLY A 507 6.00 5.99 -19.67
C GLY A 507 5.55 5.44 -21.01
N THR A 508 5.96 6.12 -22.08
CA THR A 508 5.59 5.77 -23.46
C THR A 508 6.49 4.70 -24.06
N ARG A 509 7.80 4.75 -23.74
CA ARG A 509 8.82 3.82 -24.27
C ARG A 509 9.48 2.97 -23.19
N SER A 510 9.48 3.48 -21.95
CA SER A 510 10.11 2.88 -20.79
C SER A 510 9.28 3.25 -19.57
N PRO A 511 9.14 2.37 -18.55
CA PRO A 511 8.47 2.74 -17.30
C PRO A 511 9.23 3.81 -16.49
N TYR A 512 10.45 4.18 -16.89
CA TYR A 512 11.32 5.11 -16.16
C TYR A 512 11.30 6.53 -16.77
N GLU A 513 10.24 6.90 -17.50
CA GLU A 513 10.06 8.26 -18.05
C GLU A 513 9.31 9.17 -17.07
N GLN A 514 8.36 8.63 -16.28
CA GLN A 514 7.48 9.38 -15.38
C GLN A 514 7.14 8.56 -14.12
N ILE A 515 6.75 9.25 -13.06
CA ILE A 515 5.93 8.71 -11.97
C ILE A 515 4.59 9.46 -11.98
N SER A 516 3.51 8.71 -12.20
CA SER A 516 2.14 9.22 -12.21
C SER A 516 1.41 8.89 -10.92
N PHE A 517 0.49 9.79 -10.55
CA PHE A 517 -0.52 9.61 -9.52
C PHE A 517 -1.89 9.41 -10.19
N SER A 518 -2.65 8.44 -9.70
CA SER A 518 -4.06 8.25 -10.04
C SER A 518 -4.87 8.05 -8.76
N MET A 519 -6.14 8.48 -8.77
CA MET A 519 -7.06 8.27 -7.66
C MET A 519 -8.39 7.71 -8.18
N PHE A 520 -8.96 6.75 -7.46
CA PHE A 520 -10.17 6.03 -7.84
C PHE A 520 -10.90 5.48 -6.61
N THR A 521 -12.18 5.14 -6.74
CA THR A 521 -13.03 4.63 -5.66
C THR A 521 -13.14 3.11 -5.68
N LEU A 522 -13.61 2.51 -4.59
CA LEU A 522 -14.01 1.09 -4.59
C LEU A 522 -15.12 0.80 -5.60
N TYR A 523 -16.00 1.77 -5.90
CA TYR A 523 -17.00 1.63 -6.95
C TYR A 523 -16.32 1.46 -8.33
N ASP A 524 -15.33 2.29 -8.66
CA ASP A 524 -14.59 2.19 -9.93
C ASP A 524 -13.87 0.84 -10.04
N VAL A 525 -13.26 0.37 -8.95
CA VAL A 525 -12.64 -0.97 -8.87
C VAL A 525 -13.65 -2.07 -9.16
N LEU A 526 -14.80 -2.07 -8.48
CA LEU A 526 -15.85 -3.10 -8.63
C LEU A 526 -16.56 -3.07 -9.98
N GLN A 527 -16.64 -1.91 -10.65
CA GLN A 527 -17.21 -1.81 -12.00
C GLN A 527 -16.25 -2.24 -13.11
N ASN A 528 -14.94 -2.12 -12.91
CA ASN A 528 -13.94 -2.33 -13.96
C ASN A 528 -13.10 -3.60 -13.82
N ILE A 529 -13.09 -4.24 -12.63
CA ILE A 529 -12.63 -5.62 -12.51
C ILE A 529 -13.59 -6.52 -13.31
N PRO A 530 -13.09 -7.36 -14.23
CA PRO A 530 -13.94 -8.31 -14.94
C PRO A 530 -14.60 -9.28 -13.97
N LEU A 531 -15.94 -9.23 -13.87
CA LEU A 531 -16.70 -10.26 -13.17
C LEU A 531 -16.44 -11.60 -13.86
N THR A 532 -15.76 -12.51 -13.16
CA THR A 532 -15.52 -13.87 -13.66
C THR A 532 -16.85 -14.60 -13.76
N ALA A 533 -17.30 -14.82 -15.00
CA ALA A 533 -18.43 -15.67 -15.31
C ALA A 533 -18.06 -17.14 -15.03
N SER A 534 -18.10 -17.54 -13.76
CA SER A 534 -17.80 -18.88 -13.26
C SER A 534 -18.89 -19.90 -13.62
N ALA A 535 -19.08 -20.12 -14.92
CA ALA A 535 -19.81 -21.27 -15.44
C ALA A 535 -18.80 -22.39 -15.78
N PRO A 536 -18.85 -23.57 -15.13
CA PRO A 536 -18.00 -24.68 -15.53
C PRO A 536 -18.42 -25.15 -16.92
N GLN A 537 -17.54 -25.02 -17.92
CA GLN A 537 -17.70 -25.71 -19.19
C GLN A 537 -17.65 -27.23 -18.94
N GLN A 538 -18.81 -27.87 -18.97
CA GLN A 538 -18.88 -29.32 -19.13
C GLN A 538 -18.37 -29.66 -20.53
N ASP A 539 -17.11 -30.07 -20.60
CA ASP A 539 -16.46 -30.47 -21.85
C ASP A 539 -16.96 -31.86 -22.28
N GLY A 540 -18.21 -31.88 -22.79
CA GLY A 540 -18.91 -33.03 -23.31
C GLY A 540 -18.34 -33.49 -24.65
N SER A 541 -17.10 -34.00 -24.65
CA SER A 541 -16.47 -34.52 -25.87
C SER A 541 -17.10 -35.85 -26.32
N PRO A 542 -17.62 -35.96 -27.57
CA PRO A 542 -18.17 -37.21 -28.06
C PRO A 542 -17.06 -38.20 -28.47
N THR A 543 -17.14 -39.44 -27.97
CA THR A 543 -16.15 -40.48 -28.28
C THR A 543 -16.14 -40.89 -29.76
N HIS A 544 -15.13 -40.46 -30.53
CA HIS A 544 -14.89 -41.02 -31.87
C HIS A 544 -13.86 -42.17 -31.85
N ARG A 545 -14.37 -43.41 -31.92
CA ARG A 545 -13.56 -44.62 -32.13
C ARG A 545 -12.77 -44.54 -33.45
N ARG A 546 -11.43 -44.62 -33.38
CA ARG A 546 -10.59 -45.07 -34.52
C ARG A 546 -9.78 -46.32 -34.16
N LYS A 547 -10.10 -47.43 -34.82
CA LYS A 547 -9.33 -48.69 -34.79
C LYS A 547 -8.15 -48.62 -35.77
N ARG A 548 -6.94 -49.03 -35.33
CA ARG A 548 -5.79 -49.64 -36.07
C ARG A 548 -4.46 -49.11 -35.49
N ARG A 549 -3.37 -49.88 -35.41
CA ARG A 549 -3.15 -51.35 -35.48
C ARG A 549 -1.78 -51.60 -34.84
N ARG A 550 -1.60 -52.63 -34.00
CA ARG A 550 -0.26 -53.03 -33.53
C ARG A 550 0.64 -53.40 -34.72
N LYS A 551 1.89 -52.91 -34.71
CA LYS A 551 3.06 -53.61 -35.26
C LYS A 551 4.20 -53.54 -34.25
N SER A 552 4.97 -54.60 -34.20
CA SER A 552 5.99 -54.90 -33.19
C SER A 552 7.39 -54.45 -33.59
N CYS A 553 8.23 -54.29 -32.57
CA CYS A 553 9.70 -54.36 -32.50
C CYS A 553 10.54 -54.39 -33.79
N LEU A 554 11.65 -53.65 -33.75
CA LEU A 554 12.97 -54.29 -33.73
C LEU A 554 13.97 -53.42 -32.94
N ILE A 555 14.94 -54.10 -32.32
CA ILE A 555 16.07 -53.53 -31.58
C ILE A 555 17.28 -53.54 -32.51
N SER A 556 18.07 -52.45 -32.48
CA SER A 556 19.54 -52.42 -32.55
C SER A 556 20.00 -51.04 -32.07
#